data_AF-A0AAP0GCN2-F1
#
_entry.id   AF-A0AAP0GCN2-F1
#
_cell.length_a   1.000
_cell.length_b   1.000
_cell.length_c   1.000
_cell.angle_alpha   90.00
_cell.angle_beta   90.00
_cell.angle_gamma   90.00
#
_symmetry.space_group_name_H-M   'P 1'
#
loop_
_entity.id
_entity.type
_entity.pdbx_description
1 polymer ?
#
loop_
_entity_poly.entity_id
_entity_poly.type
_entity_poly.pdbx_seq_one_letter_code
_entity_poly.pdbx_strand_id
1 'polypeptide(L)'
;MSEDRCSPNKRSGSKWFEALLDSHDDIRSRGEIFRDVGRRCNMTVIRKVLDKLFGRSKKNCFYAVGFKWMLNQGVLDNHEEIVDYFNRRGVSLVLLFRRNHLRRLVSLKANNHDGIAKDVNGTHRAHVFSKEEAEILGKYKPKLYIKGLIPTLEHMERLATDTLNNFRSTRHMLVYYEDLVRNQTKMNEVLEFLKVPQRKLISGHVKIHTRPLAQQVGNWRDVVKAIMRTKYRGLITVND
;
A
#
# COMPACT_ATOMS: atom_id res chain seq x y z
N MET A 1 -8.18 -19.58 18.06
CA MET A 1 -7.90 -18.24 18.59
C MET A 1 -7.04 -17.49 17.59
N SER A 2 -7.51 -16.29 17.25
CA SER A 2 -7.04 -15.40 16.20
C SER A 2 -5.64 -14.84 16.44
N GLU A 3 -4.67 -15.27 15.64
CA GLU A 3 -3.52 -14.41 15.34
C GLU A 3 -3.95 -13.44 14.25
N ASP A 4 -4.25 -12.23 14.69
CA ASP A 4 -4.41 -11.02 13.90
C ASP A 4 -3.04 -10.70 13.26
N ARG A 5 -2.56 -11.58 12.36
CA ARG A 5 -1.33 -11.40 11.58
C ARG A 5 -1.54 -10.16 10.73
N CYS A 6 -1.05 -9.02 11.24
CA CYS A 6 -0.99 -7.75 10.54
C CYS A 6 -0.58 -8.02 9.10
N SER A 7 -1.50 -7.88 8.14
CA SER A 7 -1.21 -8.01 6.71
C SER A 7 -0.22 -6.89 6.35
N PRO A 8 1.07 -7.20 6.24
CA PRO A 8 2.08 -6.20 6.59
C PRO A 8 2.30 -5.16 5.49
N ASN A 9 1.50 -5.18 4.40
CA ASN A 9 1.47 -4.15 3.35
C ASN A 9 0.13 -3.48 3.02
N LYS A 10 -0.95 -3.73 3.77
CA LYS A 10 -2.21 -2.96 3.59
C LYS A 10 -2.09 -1.52 4.10
N ARG A 11 -2.94 -0.62 3.59
CA ARG A 11 -3.06 0.79 4.02
C ARG A 11 -1.85 1.69 3.73
N SER A 12 -1.05 1.33 2.71
CA SER A 12 0.05 2.17 2.18
C SER A 12 -0.43 3.31 1.26
N GLY A 13 -1.70 3.32 0.86
CA GLY A 13 -2.22 4.25 -0.16
C GLY A 13 -2.21 3.67 -1.58
N SER A 14 -1.83 2.40 -1.75
CA SER A 14 -1.68 1.75 -3.06
C SER A 14 -2.92 1.72 -3.94
N LYS A 15 -4.15 1.67 -3.37
CA LYS A 15 -5.38 1.74 -4.16
C LYS A 15 -5.62 3.15 -4.73
N TRP A 16 -5.34 4.18 -3.95
CA TRP A 16 -5.42 5.57 -4.42
C TRP A 16 -4.36 5.86 -5.49
N PHE A 17 -3.13 5.40 -5.27
CA PHE A 17 -2.04 5.50 -6.24
C PHE A 17 -2.35 4.76 -7.55
N GLU A 18 -2.87 3.54 -7.45
CA GLU A 18 -3.35 2.78 -8.62
C GLU A 18 -4.43 3.55 -9.39
N ALA A 19 -5.42 4.13 -8.68
CA ALA A 19 -6.48 4.90 -9.33
C ALA A 19 -5.96 6.17 -10.02
N LEU A 20 -4.92 6.82 -9.49
CA LEU A 20 -4.25 7.91 -10.17
C LEU A 20 -3.61 7.42 -11.47
N LEU A 21 -2.84 6.33 -11.44
CA LEU A 21 -2.20 5.78 -12.63
C LEU A 21 -3.21 5.32 -13.68
N ASP A 22 -4.30 4.66 -13.27
CA ASP A 22 -5.34 4.16 -14.19
C ASP A 22 -6.20 5.27 -14.80
N SER A 23 -6.08 6.51 -14.31
CA SER A 23 -6.68 7.70 -14.95
C SER A 23 -5.90 8.21 -16.16
N HIS A 24 -4.70 7.67 -16.42
CA HIS A 24 -3.88 8.02 -17.56
C HIS A 24 -4.23 7.17 -18.77
N ASP A 25 -4.46 7.78 -19.93
CA ASP A 25 -4.92 7.09 -21.15
C ASP A 25 -3.98 5.95 -21.61
N ASP A 26 -2.67 6.12 -21.44
CA ASP A 26 -1.65 5.13 -21.82
C ASP A 26 -1.27 4.11 -20.73
N ILE A 27 -1.86 4.18 -19.53
CA ILE A 27 -1.59 3.23 -18.44
C ILE A 27 -2.82 2.38 -18.16
N ARG A 28 -2.60 1.08 -17.92
CA ARG A 28 -3.65 0.17 -17.45
C ARG A 28 -3.16 -0.71 -16.30
N SER A 29 -3.86 -0.64 -15.16
CA SER A 29 -3.67 -1.60 -14.07
C SER A 29 -4.66 -2.77 -14.17
N ARG A 30 -4.20 -3.99 -13.89
CA ARG A 30 -5.03 -5.19 -13.71
C ARG A 30 -5.41 -5.48 -12.25
N GLY A 31 -5.12 -4.57 -11.32
CA GLY A 31 -5.45 -4.79 -9.92
C GLY A 31 -4.56 -5.82 -9.23
N GLU A 32 -5.08 -6.40 -8.14
CA GLU A 32 -4.39 -7.41 -7.33
C GLU A 32 -4.53 -8.81 -7.93
N ILE A 33 -3.82 -9.07 -9.04
CA ILE A 33 -3.93 -10.34 -9.77
C ILE A 33 -3.45 -11.56 -8.97
N PHE A 34 -2.63 -11.36 -7.93
CA PHE A 34 -2.10 -12.39 -7.03
C PHE A 34 -2.82 -12.44 -5.66
N ARG A 35 -3.99 -11.81 -5.54
CA ARG A 35 -4.82 -11.95 -4.33
C ARG A 35 -5.27 -13.39 -4.11
N ASP A 36 -5.59 -14.09 -5.20
CA ASP A 36 -5.95 -15.51 -5.20
C ASP A 36 -4.71 -16.39 -5.00
N VAL A 37 -4.74 -17.26 -4.00
CA VAL A 37 -3.66 -18.20 -3.67
C VAL A 37 -3.39 -19.15 -4.83
N GLY A 38 -4.41 -19.55 -5.59
CA GLY A 38 -4.27 -20.44 -6.74
C GLY A 38 -3.40 -19.86 -7.85
N ARG A 39 -3.23 -18.52 -7.90
CA ARG A 39 -2.38 -17.82 -8.89
C ARG A 39 -0.93 -17.63 -8.43
N ARG A 40 -0.60 -18.02 -7.21
CA ARG A 40 0.72 -17.80 -6.58
C ARG A 40 1.19 -18.98 -5.74
N CYS A 41 0.70 -20.18 -6.03
CA CYS A 41 1.06 -21.38 -5.27
C CYS A 41 2.51 -21.83 -5.49
N ASN A 42 3.11 -21.50 -6.62
CA ASN A 42 4.54 -21.69 -6.92
C ASN A 42 4.98 -20.79 -8.09
N MET A 43 6.29 -20.72 -8.32
CA MET A 43 6.87 -19.88 -9.38
C MET A 43 6.42 -20.25 -10.80
N THR A 44 6.16 -21.53 -11.09
CA THR A 44 5.64 -21.95 -12.41
C THR A 44 4.29 -21.32 -12.70
N VAL A 45 3.40 -21.27 -11.70
CA VAL A 45 2.08 -20.63 -11.84
C VAL A 45 2.21 -19.11 -11.91
N ILE A 46 3.05 -18.51 -11.06
CA ILE A 46 3.34 -17.07 -11.10
C ILE A 46 3.79 -16.66 -12.50
N ARG A 47 4.77 -17.37 -13.06
CA ARG A 47 5.28 -17.13 -14.41
C ARG A 47 4.19 -17.21 -15.47
N LYS A 48 3.32 -18.22 -15.44
CA LYS A 48 2.18 -18.33 -16.38
C LYS A 48 1.25 -17.11 -16.30
N VAL A 49 0.98 -16.61 -15.10
CA VAL A 49 0.16 -15.40 -14.91
C VAL A 49 0.85 -14.16 -15.46
N LEU A 50 2.15 -14.00 -15.19
CA LEU A 50 2.95 -12.87 -15.71
C LEU A 50 3.07 -12.92 -17.23
N ASP A 51 3.31 -14.09 -17.82
CA ASP A 51 3.41 -14.28 -19.26
C ASP A 51 2.08 -13.99 -19.96
N LYS A 52 0.95 -14.32 -19.33
CA LYS A 52 -0.36 -13.92 -19.84
C LYS A 52 -0.57 -12.41 -19.79
N LEU A 53 -0.04 -11.74 -18.77
CA LEU A 53 -0.18 -10.29 -18.60
C LEU A 53 0.70 -9.49 -19.57
N PHE A 54 1.99 -9.83 -19.61
CA PHE A 54 3.01 -9.14 -20.40
C PHE A 54 3.22 -9.76 -21.79
N GLY A 55 2.47 -10.82 -22.12
CA GLY A 55 2.44 -11.41 -23.44
C GLY A 55 1.96 -10.40 -24.49
N ARG A 56 2.41 -10.58 -25.73
CA ARG A 56 2.09 -9.68 -26.84
C ARG A 56 0.62 -9.85 -27.24
N SER A 57 -0.25 -9.02 -26.70
CA SER A 57 -1.59 -8.80 -27.23
C SER A 57 -1.49 -7.80 -28.39
N LYS A 58 -1.82 -8.22 -29.62
CA LYS A 58 -1.97 -7.31 -30.78
C LYS A 58 -3.09 -6.26 -30.60
N LYS A 59 -3.86 -6.31 -29.50
CA LYS A 59 -5.09 -5.52 -29.30
C LYS A 59 -4.98 -4.42 -28.22
N ASN A 60 -3.86 -4.30 -27.51
CA ASN A 60 -3.75 -3.33 -26.42
C ASN A 60 -2.89 -2.14 -26.86
N CYS A 61 -3.51 -0.99 -27.06
CA CYS A 61 -2.85 0.27 -27.42
C CYS A 61 -2.21 1.00 -26.22
N PHE A 62 -2.11 0.35 -25.05
CA PHE A 62 -1.54 0.97 -23.84
C PHE A 62 -0.01 0.88 -23.87
N TYR A 63 0.66 2.00 -23.54
CA TYR A 63 2.11 2.05 -23.44
C TYR A 63 2.61 1.29 -22.20
N ALA A 64 1.89 1.38 -21.08
CA ALA A 64 2.23 0.70 -19.84
C ALA A 64 1.07 -0.15 -19.32
N VAL A 65 1.29 -1.45 -19.18
CA VAL A 65 0.35 -2.38 -18.55
C VAL A 65 1.00 -2.92 -17.28
N GLY A 66 0.26 -2.93 -16.18
CA GLY A 66 0.78 -3.37 -14.89
C GLY A 66 -0.26 -4.03 -14.01
N PHE A 67 0.15 -4.31 -12.79
CA PHE A 67 -0.68 -4.89 -11.76
C PHE A 67 -0.15 -4.46 -10.39
N LYS A 68 -0.95 -4.68 -9.35
CA LYS A 68 -0.59 -4.40 -7.98
C LYS A 68 -0.29 -5.71 -7.25
N TRP A 69 0.86 -5.79 -6.59
CA TRP A 69 1.24 -6.95 -5.77
C TRP A 69 1.43 -6.51 -4.33
N MET A 70 0.60 -6.99 -3.41
CA MET A 70 0.78 -6.72 -1.99
C MET A 70 1.86 -7.66 -1.43
N LEU A 71 2.76 -7.18 -0.55
CA LEU A 71 3.86 -8.04 -0.03
C LEU A 71 3.36 -9.30 0.69
N ASN A 72 2.18 -9.23 1.28
CA ASN A 72 1.55 -10.37 1.96
C ASN A 72 0.91 -11.39 1.00
N GLN A 73 1.07 -11.19 -0.31
CA GLN A 73 0.63 -12.09 -1.37
C GLN A 73 1.83 -12.88 -1.95
N GLY A 74 2.81 -13.20 -1.12
CA GLY A 74 3.87 -14.18 -1.44
C GLY A 74 4.90 -13.75 -2.49
N VAL A 75 5.04 -12.45 -2.74
CA VAL A 75 6.07 -11.92 -3.65
C VAL A 75 7.49 -12.10 -3.10
N LEU A 76 7.65 -12.13 -1.77
CA LEU A 76 8.94 -12.37 -1.13
C LEU A 76 9.31 -13.86 -1.10
N ASP A 77 8.31 -14.75 -1.11
CA ASP A 77 8.50 -16.21 -1.01
C ASP A 77 9.23 -16.79 -2.24
N ASN A 78 9.11 -16.13 -3.41
CA ASN A 78 9.74 -16.55 -4.68
C ASN A 78 10.60 -15.41 -5.28
N HIS A 79 11.17 -14.55 -4.42
CA HIS A 79 11.73 -13.27 -4.88
C HIS A 79 12.88 -13.41 -5.88
N GLU A 80 13.78 -14.39 -5.71
CA GLU A 80 14.93 -14.58 -6.61
C GLU A 80 14.49 -14.81 -8.06
N GLU A 81 13.52 -15.68 -8.25
CA GLU A 81 13.01 -16.06 -9.57
C GLU A 81 12.12 -14.95 -10.17
N ILE A 82 11.39 -14.20 -9.32
CA ILE A 82 10.63 -13.02 -9.74
C ILE A 82 11.56 -11.91 -10.20
N VAL A 83 12.66 -11.66 -9.49
CA VAL A 83 13.70 -10.68 -9.86
C VAL A 83 14.32 -11.05 -11.20
N ASP A 84 14.70 -12.31 -11.38
CA ASP A 84 15.22 -12.83 -12.64
C ASP A 84 14.20 -12.68 -13.79
N TYR A 85 12.92 -13.00 -13.54
CA TYR A 85 11.85 -12.74 -14.52
C TYR A 85 11.72 -11.26 -14.87
N PHE A 86 11.67 -10.36 -13.88
CA PHE A 86 11.54 -8.91 -14.11
C PHE A 86 12.70 -8.36 -14.92
N ASN A 87 13.93 -8.77 -14.61
CA ASN A 87 15.12 -8.33 -15.33
C ASN A 87 15.13 -8.83 -16.79
N ARG A 88 14.85 -10.12 -17.02
CA ARG A 88 14.80 -10.67 -18.39
C ARG A 88 13.70 -10.06 -19.25
N ARG A 89 12.59 -9.65 -18.63
CA ARG A 89 11.40 -9.13 -19.34
C ARG A 89 11.35 -7.59 -19.35
N GLY A 90 12.30 -6.91 -18.70
CA GLY A 90 12.32 -5.45 -18.59
C GLY A 90 11.15 -4.88 -17.78
N VAL A 91 10.60 -5.65 -16.84
CA VAL A 91 9.48 -5.20 -15.98
C VAL A 91 10.01 -4.14 -15.02
N SER A 92 9.28 -3.04 -14.93
CA SER A 92 9.60 -1.93 -14.03
C SER A 92 8.79 -2.04 -12.74
N LEU A 93 9.45 -1.84 -11.60
CA LEU A 93 8.85 -2.01 -10.28
C LEU A 93 8.69 -0.65 -9.58
N VAL A 94 7.47 -0.31 -9.17
CA VAL A 94 7.24 0.84 -8.27
C VAL A 94 6.96 0.33 -6.87
N LEU A 95 7.87 0.58 -5.94
CA LEU A 95 7.74 0.21 -4.53
C LEU A 95 7.08 1.36 -3.77
N LEU A 96 5.79 1.21 -3.46
CA LEU A 96 5.05 2.21 -2.69
C LEU A 96 5.01 1.85 -1.19
N PHE A 97 5.68 2.66 -0.38
CA PHE A 97 5.64 2.55 1.08
C PHE A 97 5.00 3.77 1.74
N ARG A 98 4.70 3.64 3.03
CA ARG A 98 4.20 4.72 3.88
C ARG A 98 5.11 4.83 5.10
N ARG A 99 5.84 5.94 5.21
CA ARG A 99 6.85 6.14 6.26
C ARG A 99 6.23 6.10 7.65
N ASN A 100 5.03 6.67 7.81
CA ASN A 100 4.40 6.69 9.12
C ASN A 100 3.67 5.36 9.43
N HIS A 101 4.42 4.40 9.97
CA HIS A 101 3.90 3.07 10.35
C HIS A 101 2.84 3.12 11.47
N LEU A 102 2.88 4.11 12.37
CA LEU A 102 1.87 4.28 13.40
C LEU A 102 0.52 4.68 12.81
N ARG A 103 0.48 5.70 11.95
CA ARG A 103 -0.74 6.10 11.21
C ARG A 103 -1.25 4.97 10.33
N ARG A 104 -0.34 4.18 9.75
CA ARG A 104 -0.69 3.00 8.96
C ARG A 104 -1.37 1.92 9.81
N LEU A 105 -0.84 1.62 10.99
CA LEU A 105 -1.42 0.67 11.95
C LEU A 105 -2.80 1.12 12.44
N VAL A 106 -2.94 2.41 12.78
CA VAL A 106 -4.25 3.00 13.15
C VAL A 106 -5.25 2.82 12.02
N SER A 107 -4.87 3.15 10.78
CA SER A 107 -5.75 2.97 9.63
C SER A 107 -6.09 1.50 9.35
N LEU A 108 -5.20 0.56 9.67
CA LEU A 108 -5.46 -0.87 9.53
C LEU A 108 -6.49 -1.33 10.56
N LYS A 109 -6.33 -0.94 11.83
CA LYS A 109 -7.26 -1.31 12.89
C LYS A 109 -8.66 -0.71 12.67
N ALA A 110 -8.74 0.53 12.21
CA ALA A 110 -10.02 1.14 11.82
C ALA A 110 -10.69 0.41 10.65
N ASN A 111 -9.92 0.05 9.61
CA ASN A 111 -10.45 -0.73 8.49
C ASN A 111 -10.95 -2.12 8.91
N ASN A 112 -10.24 -2.78 9.83
CA ASN A 112 -10.66 -4.10 10.33
C ASN A 112 -11.95 -4.01 11.15
N HIS A 113 -12.11 -2.95 11.94
CA HIS A 113 -13.35 -2.68 12.67
C HIS A 113 -14.54 -2.56 11.72
N ASP A 114 -14.43 -1.70 10.71
CA ASP A 114 -15.50 -1.54 9.70
C ASP A 114 -15.78 -2.84 8.92
N GLY A 115 -14.80 -3.75 8.80
CA GLY A 115 -15.03 -5.08 8.24
C GLY A 115 -16.06 -5.92 9.00
N ILE A 116 -16.25 -5.62 10.29
CA ILE A 116 -17.17 -6.30 11.20
C ILE A 116 -18.41 -5.43 11.44
N ALA A 117 -18.21 -4.18 11.85
CA ALA A 117 -19.27 -3.24 12.19
C ALA A 117 -20.06 -2.76 10.98
N LYS A 118 -19.39 -2.67 9.81
CA LYS A 118 -19.96 -2.23 8.54
C LYS A 118 -20.68 -0.88 8.68
N ASP A 119 -19.93 0.11 9.15
CA ASP A 119 -20.45 1.40 9.64
C ASP A 119 -21.15 2.23 8.55
N VAL A 120 -20.86 1.96 7.28
CA VAL A 120 -21.46 2.63 6.13
C VAL A 120 -22.50 1.74 5.49
N ASN A 121 -23.77 2.01 5.78
CA ASN A 121 -24.94 1.33 5.19
C ASN A 121 -24.86 -0.20 5.25
N GLY A 122 -24.36 -0.75 6.37
CA GLY A 122 -24.23 -2.19 6.55
C GLY A 122 -23.23 -2.85 5.60
N THR A 123 -22.34 -2.08 4.96
CA THR A 123 -21.33 -2.56 4.03
C THR A 123 -19.92 -2.16 4.47
N HIS A 124 -18.96 -3.10 4.39
CA HIS A 124 -17.54 -2.77 4.60
C HIS A 124 -17.00 -1.89 3.47
N ARG A 125 -16.40 -0.75 3.82
CA ARG A 125 -15.82 0.23 2.90
C ARG A 125 -14.34 0.49 3.21
N ALA A 126 -13.46 -0.28 2.58
CA ALA A 126 -12.01 -0.03 2.68
C ALA A 126 -11.57 1.32 2.06
N HIS A 127 -12.38 1.83 1.13
CA HIS A 127 -12.16 3.08 0.39
C HIS A 127 -13.52 3.78 0.22
N VAL A 128 -13.50 5.11 0.25
CA VAL A 128 -14.69 5.97 0.19
C VAL A 128 -14.48 7.06 -0.85
N PHE A 129 -15.60 7.57 -1.37
CA PHE A 129 -15.62 8.58 -2.44
C PHE A 129 -16.32 9.88 -2.02
N SER A 130 -16.93 9.90 -0.82
CA SER A 130 -17.55 11.09 -0.25
C SER A 130 -16.89 11.50 1.07
N LYS A 131 -17.06 12.76 1.46
CA LYS A 131 -16.54 13.28 2.73
C LYS A 131 -17.34 12.72 3.90
N GLU A 132 -18.63 12.53 3.71
CA GLU A 132 -19.57 12.04 4.72
C GLU A 132 -19.21 10.61 5.13
N GLU A 133 -18.96 9.71 4.16
CA GLU A 133 -18.50 8.35 4.44
C GLU A 133 -17.13 8.35 5.13
N ALA A 134 -16.23 9.23 4.70
CA ALA A 134 -14.90 9.38 5.31
C ALA A 134 -14.99 9.83 6.78
N GLU A 135 -15.90 10.74 7.09
CA GLU A 135 -16.17 11.21 8.45
C GLU A 135 -16.77 10.11 9.32
N ILE A 136 -17.72 9.32 8.80
CA ILE A 136 -18.31 8.17 9.51
C ILE A 136 -17.20 7.18 9.90
N LEU A 137 -16.43 6.70 8.93
CA LEU A 137 -15.34 5.74 9.19
C LEU A 137 -14.23 6.33 10.06
N GLY A 138 -13.99 7.63 9.93
CA GLY A 138 -12.98 8.35 10.71
C GLY A 138 -13.33 8.48 12.19
N LYS A 139 -14.60 8.31 12.60
CA LYS A 139 -15.05 8.44 14.01
C LYS A 139 -14.47 7.35 14.91
N TYR A 140 -14.29 6.14 14.40
CA TYR A 140 -13.79 5.03 15.20
C TYR A 140 -12.35 5.29 15.66
N LYS A 141 -12.11 5.10 16.97
CA LYS A 141 -10.80 5.29 17.60
C LYS A 141 -10.25 3.96 18.09
N PRO A 142 -9.41 3.25 17.31
CA PRO A 142 -8.84 1.99 17.78
C PRO A 142 -8.01 2.17 19.04
N LYS A 143 -8.10 1.19 19.95
CA LYS A 143 -7.13 1.00 21.03
C LYS A 143 -5.98 0.14 20.51
N LEU A 144 -4.73 0.61 20.65
CA LEU A 144 -3.55 -0.12 20.22
C LEU A 144 -3.03 -1.04 21.33
N TYR A 145 -2.59 -2.24 20.96
CA TYR A 145 -1.98 -3.18 21.89
C TYR A 145 -0.54 -2.77 22.21
N ILE A 146 -0.34 -2.20 23.40
CA ILE A 146 0.92 -1.55 23.81
C ILE A 146 2.09 -2.53 23.84
N LYS A 147 1.92 -3.72 24.43
CA LYS A 147 3.01 -4.72 24.56
C LYS A 147 3.56 -5.16 23.19
N GLY A 148 2.73 -5.23 22.16
CA GLY A 148 3.13 -5.62 20.80
C GLY A 148 3.37 -4.45 19.85
N LEU A 149 3.27 -3.20 20.31
CA LEU A 149 3.34 -2.02 19.45
C LEU A 149 4.71 -1.88 18.79
N ILE A 150 5.79 -1.91 19.57
CA ILE A 150 7.16 -1.77 19.07
C ILE A 150 7.54 -2.94 18.14
N PRO A 151 7.32 -4.22 18.51
CA PRO A 151 7.54 -5.33 17.59
C PRO A 151 6.78 -5.21 16.27
N THR A 152 5.54 -4.69 16.29
CA THR A 152 4.75 -4.47 15.09
C THR A 152 5.36 -3.39 14.19
N LEU A 153 5.81 -2.27 14.76
CA LEU A 153 6.46 -1.18 14.02
C LEU A 153 7.79 -1.64 13.41
N GLU A 154 8.59 -2.39 14.17
CA GLU A 154 9.83 -2.99 13.68
C GLU A 154 9.60 -3.99 12.55
N HIS A 155 8.56 -4.82 12.65
CA HIS A 155 8.24 -5.76 11.58
C HIS A 155 7.85 -5.03 10.28
N MET A 156 7.06 -3.94 10.38
CA MET A 156 6.71 -3.12 9.21
C MET A 156 7.93 -2.46 8.56
N GLU A 157 8.87 -1.98 9.37
CA GLU A 157 10.13 -1.39 8.90
C GLU A 157 11.03 -2.43 8.24
N ARG A 158 11.27 -3.57 8.91
CA ARG A 158 12.05 -4.69 8.36
C ARG A 158 11.49 -5.15 7.02
N LEU A 159 10.18 -5.34 6.91
CA LEU A 159 9.58 -5.78 5.66
C LEU A 159 9.84 -4.80 4.49
N ALA A 160 9.82 -3.49 4.74
CA ALA A 160 10.14 -2.50 3.71
C ALA A 160 11.62 -2.58 3.30
N THR A 161 12.52 -2.71 4.27
CA THR A 161 13.96 -2.86 4.05
C THR A 161 14.29 -4.16 3.30
N ASP A 162 13.74 -5.29 3.72
CA ASP A 162 13.95 -6.60 3.10
C ASP A 162 13.45 -6.59 1.65
N THR A 163 12.31 -5.95 1.39
CA THR A 163 11.79 -5.79 0.02
C THR A 163 12.75 -4.98 -0.85
N LEU A 164 13.27 -3.86 -0.34
CA LEU A 164 14.24 -3.05 -1.10
C LEU A 164 15.51 -3.83 -1.40
N ASN A 165 16.01 -4.58 -0.42
CA ASN A 165 17.21 -5.40 -0.57
C ASN A 165 17.00 -6.53 -1.60
N ASN A 166 15.89 -7.26 -1.50
CA ASN A 166 15.59 -8.39 -2.39
C ASN A 166 15.39 -7.94 -3.84
N PHE A 167 14.82 -6.76 -4.06
CA PHE A 167 14.54 -6.23 -5.41
C PHE A 167 15.59 -5.22 -5.90
N ARG A 168 16.72 -5.05 -5.21
CA ARG A 168 17.73 -4.02 -5.50
C ARG A 168 18.31 -4.07 -6.92
N SER A 169 18.38 -5.26 -7.50
CA SER A 169 18.91 -5.48 -8.86
C SER A 169 17.87 -5.32 -9.97
N THR A 170 16.61 -5.02 -9.62
CA THR A 170 15.56 -4.73 -10.60
C THR A 170 15.55 -3.26 -10.98
N ARG A 171 14.99 -2.93 -12.16
CA ARG A 171 14.61 -1.55 -12.50
C ARG A 171 13.45 -1.12 -11.58
N HIS A 172 13.77 -0.52 -10.46
CA HIS A 172 12.78 -0.10 -9.47
C HIS A 172 12.85 1.39 -9.12
N MET A 173 11.70 1.94 -8.72
CA MET A 173 11.55 3.26 -8.14
C MET A 173 10.91 3.13 -6.76
N LEU A 174 11.53 3.72 -5.75
CA LEU A 174 10.97 3.82 -4.40
C LEU A 174 10.14 5.09 -4.29
N VAL A 175 8.88 4.93 -3.88
CA VAL A 175 7.92 6.02 -3.69
C VAL A 175 7.33 5.93 -2.29
N TYR A 176 7.24 7.06 -1.62
CA TYR A 176 6.57 7.15 -0.34
C TYR A 176 5.26 7.93 -0.44
N TYR A 177 4.22 7.40 0.18
CA TYR A 177 2.89 8.00 0.24
C TYR A 177 2.91 9.46 0.69
N GLU A 178 3.72 9.77 1.71
CA GLU A 178 3.84 11.13 2.24
C GLU A 178 4.37 12.12 1.20
N ASP A 179 5.28 11.68 0.31
CA ASP A 179 5.84 12.52 -0.74
C ASP A 179 4.80 12.78 -1.83
N LEU A 180 4.04 11.76 -2.21
CA LEU A 180 2.95 11.87 -3.20
C LEU A 180 1.83 12.82 -2.75
N VAL A 181 1.49 12.79 -1.45
CA VAL A 181 0.42 13.64 -0.91
C VAL A 181 0.90 15.08 -0.74
N ARG A 182 2.17 15.30 -0.36
CA ARG A 182 2.72 16.63 -0.12
C ARG A 182 3.13 17.33 -1.41
N ASN A 183 3.66 16.59 -2.38
CA ASN A 183 4.18 17.14 -3.61
C ASN A 183 3.60 16.40 -4.82
N GLN A 184 2.65 17.03 -5.50
CA GLN A 184 2.02 16.45 -6.69
C GLN A 184 3.01 16.24 -7.85
N THR A 185 4.12 16.99 -7.92
CA THR A 185 5.12 16.80 -8.98
C THR A 185 5.83 15.45 -8.86
N LYS A 186 5.80 14.79 -7.69
CA LYS A 186 6.33 13.43 -7.55
C LYS A 186 5.62 12.40 -8.43
N MET A 187 4.36 12.63 -8.79
CA MET A 187 3.69 11.78 -9.77
C MET A 187 4.30 11.93 -11.17
N ASN A 188 4.85 13.09 -11.53
CA ASN A 188 5.51 13.28 -12.82
C ASN A 188 6.79 12.43 -12.90
N GLU A 189 7.57 12.33 -11.82
CA GLU A 189 8.72 11.43 -11.74
C GLU A 189 8.31 9.95 -11.94
N VAL A 190 7.15 9.55 -11.41
CA VAL A 190 6.61 8.20 -11.63
C VAL A 190 6.23 7.99 -13.09
N LEU A 191 5.56 8.96 -13.73
CA LEU A 191 5.19 8.87 -15.15
C LEU A 191 6.43 8.80 -16.06
N GLU A 192 7.45 9.61 -15.76
CA GLU A 192 8.75 9.58 -16.45
C GLU A 192 9.46 8.23 -16.27
N PHE A 193 9.48 7.69 -15.04
CA PHE A 193 10.01 6.35 -14.76
C PHE A 193 9.28 5.26 -15.57
N LEU A 194 7.95 5.38 -15.70
CA LEU A 194 7.13 4.48 -16.52
C LEU A 194 7.21 4.78 -18.03
N LYS A 195 7.93 5.84 -18.43
CA LYS A 195 8.13 6.30 -19.80
C LYS A 195 6.83 6.66 -20.53
N VAL A 196 5.84 7.16 -19.80
CA VAL A 196 4.59 7.68 -20.39
C VAL A 196 4.58 9.21 -20.34
N PRO A 197 3.80 9.90 -21.21
CA PRO A 197 3.67 11.34 -21.16
C PRO A 197 3.22 11.85 -19.78
N GLN A 198 3.64 13.04 -19.40
CA GLN A 198 3.09 13.68 -18.20
C GLN A 198 1.66 14.14 -18.47
N ARG A 199 0.72 13.75 -17.61
CA ARG A 199 -0.67 14.20 -17.66
C ARG A 199 -1.18 14.46 -16.25
N LYS A 200 -2.24 15.28 -16.15
CA LYS A 200 -2.96 15.46 -14.89
C LYS A 200 -3.66 14.15 -14.51
N LEU A 201 -3.27 13.58 -13.38
CA LEU A 201 -3.88 12.36 -12.84
C LEU A 201 -4.99 12.72 -11.86
N ILE A 202 -6.06 11.94 -11.84
CA ILE A 202 -7.22 12.16 -10.99
C ILE A 202 -7.61 10.91 -10.22
N SER A 203 -8.17 11.09 -9.03
CA SER A 203 -8.70 10.00 -8.22
C SER A 203 -9.88 10.51 -7.41
N GLY A 204 -11.00 9.79 -7.43
CA GLY A 204 -12.17 10.11 -6.60
C GLY A 204 -12.03 9.68 -5.14
N HIS A 205 -10.93 9.02 -4.76
CA HIS A 205 -10.78 8.52 -3.39
C HIS A 205 -10.64 9.67 -2.39
N VAL A 206 -11.39 9.59 -1.29
CA VAL A 206 -11.28 10.52 -0.17
C VAL A 206 -10.46 9.90 0.96
N LYS A 207 -9.57 10.69 1.57
CA LYS A 207 -8.76 10.26 2.70
C LYS A 207 -9.61 10.24 3.98
N ILE A 208 -9.74 9.07 4.60
CA ILE A 208 -10.52 8.88 5.84
C ILE A 208 -9.86 9.55 7.05
N HIS A 209 -8.57 9.29 7.25
CA HIS A 209 -7.84 9.68 8.47
C HIS A 209 -7.10 11.01 8.25
N THR A 210 -7.77 12.14 8.51
CA THR A 210 -7.22 13.50 8.31
C THR A 210 -6.85 14.21 9.61
N ARG A 211 -7.35 13.75 10.76
CA ARG A 211 -7.15 14.38 12.07
C ARG A 211 -5.74 14.11 12.66
N PRO A 212 -5.36 14.79 13.75
CA PRO A 212 -4.24 14.40 14.62
C PRO A 212 -4.39 12.97 15.17
N LEU A 213 -3.28 12.26 15.43
CA LEU A 213 -3.32 10.92 16.01
C LEU A 213 -3.94 10.91 17.41
N ALA A 214 -3.73 11.95 18.24
CA ALA A 214 -4.38 12.06 19.55
C ALA A 214 -5.91 11.95 19.47
N GLN A 215 -6.49 12.44 18.38
CA GLN A 215 -7.93 12.42 18.16
C GLN A 215 -8.43 11.12 17.56
N GLN A 216 -7.54 10.24 17.09
CA GLN A 216 -7.88 9.01 16.36
C GLN A 216 -7.54 7.73 17.14
N VAL A 217 -6.84 7.82 18.27
CA VAL A 217 -6.41 6.65 19.03
C VAL A 217 -7.09 6.64 20.39
N GLY A 218 -7.76 5.54 20.73
CA GLY A 218 -8.58 5.42 21.94
C GLY A 218 -7.76 5.36 23.24
N ASN A 219 -6.48 4.99 23.17
CA ASN A 219 -5.53 4.95 24.29
C ASN A 219 -4.25 5.74 23.99
N TRP A 220 -4.41 6.97 23.47
CA TRP A 220 -3.30 7.78 22.98
C TRP A 220 -2.18 8.00 24.00
N ARG A 221 -2.50 8.30 25.26
CA ARG A 221 -1.49 8.53 26.32
C ARG A 221 -0.54 7.34 26.48
N ASP A 222 -1.06 6.12 26.44
CA ASP A 222 -0.26 4.90 26.56
C ASP A 222 0.63 4.68 25.34
N VAL A 223 0.11 4.99 24.15
CA VAL A 223 0.85 4.91 22.88
C VAL A 223 2.02 5.89 22.88
N VAL A 224 1.80 7.15 23.29
CA VAL A 224 2.86 8.15 23.42
C VAL A 224 3.92 7.66 24.41
N LYS A 225 3.50 7.19 25.60
CA LYS A 225 4.43 6.68 26.63
C LYS A 225 5.30 5.53 26.10
N ALA A 226 4.72 4.61 25.32
CA ALA A 226 5.43 3.47 24.75
C ALA A 226 6.40 3.88 23.63
N ILE A 227 6.03 4.84 22.79
CA ILE A 227 6.81 5.22 21.59
C ILE A 227 7.91 6.23 21.90
N MET A 228 7.68 7.19 22.80
CA MET A 228 8.57 8.33 23.04
C MET A 228 10.00 7.95 23.44
N ARG A 229 10.19 6.77 24.05
CA ARG A 229 11.50 6.24 24.48
C ARG A 229 12.14 5.30 23.46
N THR A 230 11.69 5.32 22.21
CA THR A 230 12.17 4.41 21.16
C THR A 230 12.59 5.19 19.92
N LYS A 231 13.24 4.51 18.96
CA LYS A 231 13.56 5.09 17.65
C LYS A 231 12.32 5.53 16.86
N TYR A 232 11.13 5.06 17.23
CA TYR A 232 9.86 5.39 16.59
C TYR A 232 9.23 6.70 17.05
N ARG A 233 9.87 7.47 17.95
CA ARG A 233 9.36 8.79 18.39
C ARG A 233 8.98 9.71 17.22
N GLY A 234 9.73 9.66 16.11
CA GLY A 234 9.49 10.47 14.92
C GLY A 234 8.21 10.12 14.15
N LEU A 235 7.51 9.04 14.52
CA LEU A 235 6.18 8.72 13.97
C LEU A 235 5.07 9.62 14.54
N ILE A 236 5.34 10.33 15.64
CA ILE A 236 4.46 11.33 16.24
C ILE A 236 4.95 12.70 15.79
N THR A 237 4.07 13.48 15.17
CA THR A 237 4.40 14.81 14.66
C THR A 237 3.96 15.91 15.62
N VAL A 238 4.44 17.15 15.42
CA VAL A 238 4.04 18.31 16.26
C VAL A 238 2.52 18.55 16.23
N ASN A 239 1.86 18.15 15.15
CA ASN A 239 0.43 18.31 14.96
C ASN A 239 -0.40 17.10 15.47
N ASP A 240 0.23 16.14 16.17
CA ASP A 240 -0.42 14.90 16.64
C ASP A 240 -0.97 14.93 18.06
#